data_AF-A0A956EKU9-F1
#
_entry.id   AF-A0A956EKU9-F1
#
_cell.length_a   1.000
_cell.length_b   1.000
_cell.length_c   1.000
_cell.angle_alpha   90.00
_cell.angle_beta   90.00
_cell.angle_gamma   90.00
#
_symmetry.space_group_name_H-M   'P 1'
#
loop_
_entity.id
_entity.type
_entity.pdbx_description
1 polymer ?
#
loop_
_entity_poly.entity_id
_entity_poly.type
_entity_poly.pdbx_seq_one_letter_code
_entity_poly.pdbx_strand_id
1 'polypeptide(L)'
;TDPEVLIGLLLGGMLPFLFSAMAMNAVGAAAMDMITEVRRQFREIPVLRKALDIVAKAEHDDRELTADEEREVLAAGSKTEVERCVAISTQASIKRMMAPGLLALVAPVAIGFWSPFALGGLLAGTLVSGVMLAIFMSNAGGAWDNAKKQVEDQKKVLDAAVNTGKGSERHKAAVIGDTVGDPFKDTAGPSLNILIKLMTIVAVVIAPLIAR
;
A
#
# COMPACT_ATOMS: atom_id res chain seq x y z
N THR A 1 -20.61 15.22 -30.88
CA THR A 1 -19.62 14.93 -29.82
C THR A 1 -18.57 16.01 -29.86
N ASP A 2 -18.35 16.70 -28.74
CA ASP A 2 -17.33 17.74 -28.65
C ASP A 2 -15.94 17.08 -28.49
N PRO A 3 -14.96 17.35 -29.39
CA PRO A 3 -13.64 16.75 -29.33
C PRO A 3 -12.88 17.05 -28.03
N GLU A 4 -13.02 18.27 -27.48
CA GLU A 4 -12.29 18.70 -26.29
C GLU A 4 -12.79 17.95 -25.06
N VAL A 5 -14.12 17.79 -24.94
CA VAL A 5 -14.74 16.99 -23.87
C VAL A 5 -14.28 15.54 -23.95
N LEU A 6 -14.20 14.96 -25.14
CA LEU A 6 -13.76 13.57 -25.32
C LEU A 6 -12.28 13.38 -24.94
N ILE A 7 -11.41 14.30 -25.35
CA ILE A 7 -9.99 14.28 -24.96
C ILE A 7 -9.86 14.39 -23.44
N GLY A 8 -10.58 15.34 -22.84
CA GLY A 8 -10.65 15.48 -21.39
C GLY A 8 -11.09 14.19 -20.71
N LEU A 9 -12.16 13.56 -21.20
CA LEU A 9 -12.70 12.31 -20.67
C LEU A 9 -11.66 11.18 -20.67
N LEU A 10 -10.94 11.01 -21.78
CA LEU A 10 -9.91 9.96 -21.90
C LEU A 10 -8.71 10.24 -20.99
N LEU A 11 -8.23 11.49 -20.94
CA LEU A 11 -7.16 11.90 -20.03
C LEU A 11 -7.57 11.67 -18.57
N GLY A 12 -8.80 12.07 -18.22
CA GLY A 12 -9.36 11.89 -16.89
C GLY A 12 -9.47 10.42 -16.52
N GLY A 13 -9.90 9.58 -17.46
CA GLY A 13 -9.98 8.13 -17.29
C GLY A 13 -8.64 7.47 -16.95
N MET A 14 -7.52 8.03 -17.42
CA MET A 14 -6.18 7.49 -17.15
C MET A 14 -5.60 7.99 -15.82
N LEU A 15 -6.03 9.15 -15.32
CA LEU A 15 -5.43 9.78 -14.13
C LEU A 15 -5.50 8.90 -12.87
N PRO A 16 -6.62 8.23 -12.54
CA PRO A 16 -6.66 7.31 -11.41
C PRO A 16 -5.63 6.17 -11.51
N PHE A 17 -5.45 5.60 -12.70
CA PHE A 17 -4.46 4.53 -12.90
C PHE A 17 -3.04 5.05 -12.72
N LEU A 18 -2.73 6.23 -13.28
CA LEU A 18 -1.42 6.86 -13.12
C LEU A 18 -1.15 7.20 -11.65
N PHE A 19 -2.11 7.81 -10.96
CA PHE A 19 -2.02 8.13 -9.54
C PHE A 19 -1.77 6.87 -8.70
N SER A 20 -2.55 5.81 -8.92
CA SER A 20 -2.39 4.54 -8.22
C SER A 20 -1.03 3.92 -8.51
N ALA A 21 -0.56 3.92 -9.76
CA ALA A 21 0.77 3.41 -10.11
C ALA A 21 1.88 4.15 -9.37
N MET A 22 1.81 5.48 -9.29
CA MET A 22 2.77 6.29 -8.53
C MET A 22 2.74 5.96 -7.04
N ALA A 23 1.54 5.86 -6.45
CA ALA A 23 1.37 5.52 -5.04
C ALA A 23 1.89 4.11 -4.71
N MET A 24 1.55 3.11 -5.53
CA MET A 24 2.02 1.73 -5.34
C MET A 24 3.53 1.60 -5.52
N ASN A 25 4.11 2.27 -6.52
CA ASN A 25 5.56 2.28 -6.69
C ASN A 25 6.27 2.95 -5.50
N ALA A 26 5.70 4.03 -4.97
CA ALA A 26 6.22 4.70 -3.79
C ALA A 26 6.27 3.79 -2.56
N VAL A 27 5.19 3.05 -2.30
CA VAL A 27 5.10 2.08 -1.21
C VAL A 27 6.04 0.90 -1.45
N GLY A 28 6.05 0.32 -2.65
CA GLY A 28 6.89 -0.83 -2.98
C GLY A 28 8.38 -0.55 -2.77
N ALA A 29 8.86 0.61 -3.23
CA ALA A 29 10.23 1.00 -2.99
C ALA A 29 10.51 1.24 -1.49
N ALA A 30 9.54 1.70 -0.69
CA ALA A 30 9.73 2.01 0.73
C ALA A 30 9.76 0.72 1.56
N ALA A 31 8.93 -0.24 1.16
CA ALA A 31 8.96 -1.60 1.68
C ALA A 31 10.31 -2.27 1.40
N MET A 32 10.91 -2.09 0.21
CA MET A 32 12.24 -2.62 -0.08
C MET A 32 13.34 -2.01 0.78
N ASP A 33 13.30 -0.70 1.00
CA ASP A 33 14.21 0.00 1.91
C ASP A 33 14.06 -0.54 3.35
N MET A 34 12.82 -0.73 3.80
CA MET A 34 12.49 -1.32 5.11
C MET A 34 13.00 -2.77 5.24
N ILE A 35 12.77 -3.62 4.23
CA ILE A 35 13.23 -5.02 4.23
C ILE A 35 14.76 -5.07 4.32
N THR A 36 15.44 -4.20 3.58
CA THR A 36 16.91 -4.14 3.60
C THR A 36 17.43 -3.75 4.98
N GLU A 37 16.79 -2.79 5.63
CA GLU A 37 17.13 -2.37 7.00
C GLU A 37 16.85 -3.46 8.03
N VAL A 38 15.68 -4.12 7.98
CA VAL A 38 15.36 -5.24 8.88
C VAL A 38 16.36 -6.38 8.70
N ARG A 39 16.69 -6.75 7.46
CA ARG A 39 17.73 -7.77 7.17
C ARG A 39 19.09 -7.36 7.70
N ARG A 40 19.45 -6.08 7.61
CA ARG A 40 20.69 -5.55 8.19
C ARG A 40 20.70 -5.72 9.71
N GLN A 41 19.63 -5.34 10.41
CA GLN A 41 19.52 -5.48 11.86
C GLN A 41 19.68 -6.94 12.31
N PHE A 42 18.99 -7.88 11.66
CA PHE A 42 19.14 -9.31 11.98
C PHE A 42 20.51 -9.89 11.63
N ARG A 43 21.25 -9.30 10.68
CA ARG A 43 22.61 -9.73 10.32
C ARG A 43 23.67 -9.18 11.26
N GLU A 44 23.55 -7.91 11.64
CA GLU A 44 24.59 -7.15 12.33
C GLU A 44 24.42 -7.10 13.85
N ILE A 45 23.19 -7.23 14.37
CA ILE A 45 22.93 -7.20 15.81
C ILE A 45 22.89 -8.65 16.33
N PRO A 46 23.91 -9.13 17.07
CA PRO A 46 24.03 -10.54 17.43
C PRO A 46 22.87 -11.02 18.31
N VAL A 47 22.33 -10.15 19.16
CA VAL A 47 21.20 -10.47 20.05
C VAL A 47 19.93 -10.76 19.25
N LEU A 48 19.67 -9.99 18.18
CA LEU A 48 18.52 -10.22 17.30
C LEU A 48 18.70 -11.49 16.47
N ARG A 49 19.92 -11.76 16.00
CA ARG A 49 20.23 -13.01 15.29
C ARG A 49 20.00 -14.23 16.17
N LYS A 50 20.47 -14.21 17.41
CA LYS A 50 20.23 -15.30 18.37
C LYS A 50 18.74 -15.51 18.63
N ALA A 51 17.99 -14.42 18.82
CA ALA A 51 16.53 -14.51 18.98
C ALA A 51 15.86 -15.11 17.74
N LEU A 52 16.30 -14.73 16.53
CA LEU A 52 15.81 -15.32 15.28
C LEU A 52 16.14 -16.82 15.20
N ASP A 53 17.35 -17.23 15.57
CA ASP A 53 17.78 -18.63 15.56
C ASP A 53 16.95 -19.48 16.56
N ILE A 54 16.62 -18.93 17.73
CA ILE A 54 15.74 -19.58 18.72
C ILE A 54 14.35 -19.82 18.13
N VAL A 55 13.75 -18.78 17.53
CA VAL A 55 12.42 -18.87 16.90
C VAL A 55 12.43 -19.84 15.72
N ALA A 56 13.45 -19.75 14.86
CA ALA A 56 13.60 -20.64 13.71
C ALA A 56 13.77 -22.11 14.12
N LYS A 57 14.49 -22.37 15.21
CA LYS A 57 14.65 -23.72 15.76
C LYS A 57 13.34 -24.24 16.35
N ALA A 58 12.59 -23.41 17.08
CA ALA A 58 11.28 -23.80 17.59
C ALA A 58 10.29 -24.10 16.45
N GLU A 59 10.33 -23.33 15.37
CA GLU A 59 9.50 -23.55 14.19
C GLU A 59 9.91 -24.81 13.41
N HIS A 60 11.21 -25.07 13.26
CA HIS A 60 11.74 -26.28 12.63
C HIS A 60 11.38 -27.54 13.42
N ASP A 61 11.45 -27.48 14.75
CA ASP A 61 11.12 -28.59 15.64
C ASP A 61 9.60 -28.71 15.89
N ASP A 62 8.80 -27.87 15.20
CA ASP A 62 7.36 -27.68 15.35
C ASP A 62 6.89 -27.69 16.82
N ARG A 63 7.54 -26.85 17.63
CA ARG A 63 7.25 -26.69 19.06
C ARG A 63 7.00 -25.25 19.42
N GLU A 64 6.31 -25.03 20.53
CA GLU A 64 6.21 -23.71 21.14
C GLU A 64 7.52 -23.32 21.82
N LEU A 65 7.74 -22.01 21.94
CA LEU A 65 8.86 -21.48 22.71
C LEU A 65 8.66 -21.82 24.18
N THR A 66 9.75 -22.20 24.84
CA THR A 66 9.75 -22.30 26.30
C THR A 66 9.67 -20.90 26.91
N ALA A 67 9.16 -20.79 28.14
CA ALA A 67 9.04 -19.50 28.83
C ALA A 67 10.38 -18.73 28.92
N ASP A 68 11.49 -19.46 29.04
CA ASP A 68 12.83 -18.87 29.07
C ASP A 68 13.26 -18.34 27.69
N GLU A 69 13.01 -19.10 26.63
CA GLU A 69 13.27 -18.67 25.24
C GLU A 69 12.40 -17.48 24.84
N GLU A 70 11.13 -17.48 25.24
CA GLU A 70 10.20 -16.37 24.99
C GLU A 70 10.69 -15.08 25.67
N ARG A 71 11.18 -15.18 26.91
CA ARG A 71 11.77 -14.05 27.64
C ARG A 71 13.04 -13.53 26.96
N GLU A 72 13.88 -14.41 26.43
CA GLU A 72 15.10 -14.03 25.70
C GLU A 72 14.77 -13.32 24.38
N VAL A 73 13.79 -13.82 23.62
CA VAL A 73 13.30 -13.20 22.39
C VAL A 73 12.68 -11.82 22.66
N LEU A 74 11.87 -11.69 23.70
CA LEU A 74 11.29 -10.41 24.13
C LEU A 74 12.37 -9.41 24.55
N ALA A 75 13.37 -9.84 25.31
CA ALA A 75 14.49 -9.00 25.71
C ALA A 75 15.30 -8.52 24.51
N ALA A 76 15.50 -9.37 23.50
CA ALA A 76 16.15 -9.02 22.24
C ALA A 76 15.37 -7.93 21.48
N GLY A 77 14.03 -7.96 21.52
CA GLY A 77 13.16 -6.96 20.91
C GLY A 77 13.48 -5.52 21.35
N SER A 78 13.90 -5.32 22.60
CA SER A 78 14.30 -4.00 23.12
C SER A 78 15.58 -3.41 22.48
N LYS A 79 16.36 -4.25 21.78
CA LYS A 79 17.59 -3.87 21.07
C LYS A 79 17.36 -3.57 19.59
N THR A 80 16.11 -3.66 19.12
CA THR A 80 15.76 -3.29 17.74
C THR A 80 15.92 -1.79 17.53
N GLU A 81 16.43 -1.41 16.37
CA GLU A 81 16.66 0.00 16.02
C GLU A 81 15.40 0.56 15.33
N VAL A 82 14.33 0.67 16.11
CA VAL A 82 13.01 1.11 15.64
C VAL A 82 13.07 2.51 15.00
N GLU A 83 13.90 3.40 15.55
CA GLU A 83 14.09 4.77 15.06
C GLU A 83 14.53 4.81 13.59
N ARG A 84 15.40 3.88 13.14
CA ARG A 84 15.82 3.83 11.74
C ARG A 84 14.68 3.42 10.82
N CYS A 85 13.90 2.41 11.21
CA CYS A 85 12.72 1.99 10.46
C CYS A 85 11.70 3.13 10.33
N VAL A 86 11.44 3.85 11.43
CA VAL A 86 10.57 5.03 11.45
C VAL A 86 11.10 6.14 10.54
N ALA A 87 12.40 6.41 10.55
CA ALA A 87 13.00 7.41 9.69
C ALA A 87 12.84 7.07 8.20
N ILE A 88 13.05 5.80 7.82
CA ILE A 88 12.88 5.32 6.44
C ILE A 88 11.43 5.51 5.97
N SER A 89 10.45 5.04 6.75
CA SER A 89 9.05 5.17 6.36
C SER A 89 8.61 6.63 6.29
N THR A 90 9.06 7.47 7.23
CA THR A 90 8.73 8.90 7.26
C THR A 90 9.30 9.65 6.06
N GLN A 91 10.59 9.49 5.80
CA GLN A 91 11.27 10.19 4.71
C GLN A 91 10.75 9.74 3.34
N ALA A 92 10.50 8.44 3.18
CA ALA A 92 9.93 7.89 1.95
C ALA A 92 8.51 8.42 1.71
N SER A 93 7.65 8.43 2.73
CA SER A 93 6.28 8.92 2.62
C SER A 93 6.24 10.38 2.21
N ILE A 94 7.01 11.25 2.87
CA ILE A 94 7.06 12.68 2.55
C ILE A 94 7.54 12.90 1.11
N LYS A 95 8.67 12.29 0.72
CA LYS A 95 9.28 12.57 -0.58
C LYS A 95 8.47 12.00 -1.74
N ARG A 96 7.92 10.79 -1.59
CA ARG A 96 7.28 10.06 -2.69
C ARG A 96 5.80 10.40 -2.86
N MET A 97 5.12 10.93 -1.84
CA MET A 97 3.73 11.39 -1.95
C MET A 97 3.60 12.78 -2.59
N MET A 98 4.68 13.55 -2.71
CA MET A 98 4.64 14.87 -3.38
C MET A 98 4.16 14.76 -4.83
N ALA A 99 4.67 13.77 -5.57
CA ALA A 99 4.38 13.63 -7.00
C ALA A 99 2.89 13.34 -7.30
N PRO A 100 2.23 12.33 -6.68
CA PRO A 100 0.80 12.10 -6.89
C PRO A 100 -0.07 13.26 -6.38
N GLY A 101 0.33 13.93 -5.29
CA GLY A 101 -0.35 15.13 -4.79
C GLY A 101 -0.27 16.32 -5.75
N LEU A 102 0.91 16.55 -6.35
CA LEU A 102 1.10 17.61 -7.32
C LEU A 102 0.32 17.34 -8.62
N LEU A 103 0.30 16.07 -9.08
CA LEU A 103 -0.51 15.66 -10.23
C LEU A 103 -1.99 16.03 -10.03
N ALA A 104 -2.55 15.71 -8.86
CA ALA A 104 -3.93 16.01 -8.50
C ALA A 104 -4.26 17.51 -8.52
N LEU A 105 -3.30 18.36 -8.15
CA LEU A 105 -3.46 19.81 -8.10
C LEU A 105 -3.26 20.47 -9.47
N VAL A 106 -2.21 20.08 -10.19
CA VAL A 106 -1.78 20.75 -11.43
C VAL A 106 -2.65 20.33 -12.62
N ALA A 107 -3.07 19.06 -12.70
CA ALA A 107 -3.85 18.55 -13.83
C ALA A 107 -5.15 19.36 -14.10
N PRO A 108 -6.05 19.58 -13.12
CA PRO A 108 -7.27 20.36 -13.36
C PRO A 108 -6.98 21.83 -13.68
N VAL A 109 -5.91 22.41 -13.14
CA VAL A 109 -5.50 23.79 -13.44
C VAL A 109 -5.02 23.90 -14.88
N ALA A 110 -4.08 23.04 -15.29
CA ALA A 110 -3.51 23.06 -16.64
C ALA A 110 -4.59 22.81 -17.71
N ILE A 111 -5.46 21.81 -17.50
CA ILE A 111 -6.56 21.52 -18.43
C ILE A 111 -7.63 22.61 -18.39
N GLY A 112 -7.94 23.17 -17.22
CA GLY A 112 -8.92 24.26 -17.07
C GLY A 112 -8.56 25.52 -17.85
N PHE A 113 -7.29 25.95 -17.78
CA PHE A 113 -6.81 27.09 -18.57
C PHE A 113 -6.65 26.77 -20.06
N TRP A 114 -6.54 25.49 -20.43
CA TRP A 114 -6.52 25.09 -21.83
C TRP A 114 -7.93 25.07 -22.45
N SER A 115 -8.89 24.42 -21.79
CA SER A 115 -10.30 24.44 -22.19
C SER A 115 -11.22 24.09 -21.00
N PRO A 116 -12.23 24.94 -20.70
CA PRO A 116 -13.26 24.60 -19.72
C PRO A 116 -14.06 23.33 -20.09
N PHE A 117 -14.23 23.06 -21.39
CA PHE A 117 -14.93 21.87 -21.88
C PHE A 117 -14.09 20.61 -21.64
N ALA A 118 -12.78 20.67 -21.91
CA ALA A 118 -11.85 19.58 -21.62
C ALA A 118 -11.76 19.30 -20.11
N LEU A 119 -11.84 20.33 -19.26
CA LEU A 119 -11.87 20.17 -17.80
C LEU A 119 -13.12 19.39 -17.35
N GLY A 120 -14.29 19.70 -17.93
CA GLY A 120 -15.52 18.94 -17.67
C GLY A 120 -15.37 17.46 -18.03
N GLY A 121 -14.75 17.17 -19.18
CA GLY A 121 -14.38 15.80 -19.58
C GLY A 121 -13.43 15.14 -18.58
N LEU A 122 -12.37 15.83 -18.17
CA LEU A 122 -11.36 15.35 -17.23
C LEU A 122 -11.99 14.91 -15.91
N LEU A 123 -12.87 15.73 -15.34
CA LEU A 123 -13.55 15.42 -14.09
C LEU A 123 -14.48 14.22 -14.23
N ALA A 124 -15.26 14.14 -15.32
CA ALA A 124 -16.15 13.02 -15.59
C ALA A 124 -15.38 11.70 -15.75
N GLY A 125 -14.26 11.73 -16.49
CA GLY A 125 -13.43 10.55 -16.72
C GLY A 125 -12.75 10.08 -15.45
N THR A 126 -12.19 11.02 -14.66
CA THR A 126 -11.54 10.74 -13.37
C THR A 126 -12.54 10.14 -12.38
N LEU A 127 -13.77 10.65 -12.35
CA LEU A 127 -14.83 10.15 -11.47
C LEU A 127 -15.20 8.70 -11.79
N VAL A 128 -15.58 8.43 -13.05
CA VAL A 128 -16.11 7.09 -13.42
C VAL A 128 -15.02 6.02 -13.27
N SER A 129 -13.83 6.26 -13.80
CA SER A 129 -12.72 5.32 -13.70
C SER A 129 -12.20 5.20 -12.26
N GLY A 130 -12.08 6.32 -11.55
CA GLY A 130 -11.51 6.36 -10.21
C GLY A 130 -12.39 5.70 -9.17
N VAL A 131 -13.71 5.84 -9.25
CA VAL A 131 -14.64 5.14 -8.35
C VAL A 131 -14.55 3.63 -8.54
N MET A 132 -14.57 3.15 -9.79
CA MET A 132 -14.46 1.71 -10.07
C MET A 132 -13.13 1.14 -9.56
N LEU A 133 -12.03 1.84 -9.81
CA LEU A 133 -10.70 1.42 -9.39
C LEU A 133 -10.53 1.47 -7.86
N ALA A 134 -11.08 2.49 -7.19
CA ALA A 134 -11.03 2.61 -5.73
C ALA A 134 -11.76 1.47 -5.03
N ILE A 135 -12.96 1.12 -5.51
CA ILE A 135 -13.75 0.00 -4.98
C ILE A 135 -13.03 -1.32 -5.21
N PHE A 136 -12.52 -1.53 -6.43
CA PHE A 136 -11.76 -2.74 -6.76
C PHE A 136 -10.56 -2.93 -5.83
N MET A 137 -9.70 -1.90 -5.68
CA MET A 137 -8.50 -2.02 -4.87
C MET A 137 -8.81 -2.23 -3.38
N SER A 138 -9.77 -1.49 -2.83
CA SER A 138 -10.15 -1.60 -1.42
C SER A 138 -10.73 -2.99 -1.10
N ASN A 139 -11.60 -3.50 -1.98
CA ASN A 139 -12.23 -4.81 -1.78
C ASN A 139 -11.25 -5.96 -2.02
N ALA A 140 -10.42 -5.88 -3.05
CA ALA A 140 -9.42 -6.91 -3.34
C ALA A 140 -8.41 -7.05 -2.21
N GLY A 141 -7.85 -5.92 -1.73
CA GLY A 141 -6.94 -5.94 -0.59
C GLY A 141 -7.60 -6.46 0.69
N GLY A 142 -8.82 -6.01 0.99
CA GLY A 142 -9.57 -6.52 2.15
C GLY A 142 -9.91 -8.01 2.06
N ALA A 143 -10.18 -8.52 0.86
CA ALA A 143 -10.42 -9.94 0.64
C ALA A 143 -9.16 -10.78 0.90
N TRP A 144 -7.98 -10.32 0.45
CA TRP A 144 -6.72 -11.01 0.73
C TRP A 144 -6.37 -11.03 2.23
N ASP A 145 -6.54 -9.91 2.95
CA ASP A 145 -6.31 -9.88 4.40
C ASP A 145 -7.26 -10.82 5.15
N ASN A 146 -8.54 -10.80 4.80
CA ASN A 146 -9.53 -11.69 5.41
C ASN A 146 -9.26 -13.16 5.08
N ALA A 147 -8.82 -13.48 3.86
CA ALA A 147 -8.44 -14.83 3.48
C ALA A 147 -7.21 -15.32 4.28
N LYS A 148 -6.21 -14.44 4.50
CA LYS A 148 -5.06 -14.73 5.37
C LYS A 148 -5.52 -14.99 6.81
N LYS A 149 -6.34 -14.12 7.39
CA LYS A 149 -6.90 -14.30 8.75
C LYS A 149 -7.67 -15.61 8.89
N GLN A 150 -8.49 -15.97 7.90
CA GLN A 150 -9.20 -17.25 7.89
C GLN A 150 -8.26 -18.46 7.91
N VAL A 151 -7.09 -18.36 7.28
CA VAL A 151 -6.07 -19.42 7.33
C VAL A 151 -5.33 -19.40 8.66
N GLU A 152 -5.05 -18.22 9.22
CA GLU A 152 -4.43 -18.05 10.54
C GLU A 152 -5.29 -18.57 11.70
N ASP A 153 -6.62 -18.54 11.55
CA ASP A 153 -7.60 -19.06 12.52
C ASP A 153 -7.73 -20.59 12.50
N GLN A 154 -7.21 -21.27 11.47
CA GLN A 154 -7.21 -22.73 11.41
C GLN A 154 -6.24 -23.31 12.45
N LYS A 155 -6.61 -24.45 13.04
CA LYS A 155 -5.74 -25.14 13.99
C LYS A 155 -4.40 -25.46 13.34
N LYS A 156 -3.32 -24.96 13.92
CA LYS A 156 -1.97 -25.37 13.56
C LYS A 156 -1.82 -26.85 13.93
N VAL A 157 -1.56 -27.70 12.94
CA VAL A 157 -1.24 -29.11 13.13
C VAL A 157 0.27 -29.25 12.98
N LEU A 158 0.90 -30.02 13.88
CA LEU A 158 2.36 -30.22 13.93
C LEU A 158 2.90 -31.09 12.78
N ASP A 159 2.01 -31.75 12.05
CA ASP A 159 2.36 -32.50 10.85
C ASP A 159 2.24 -31.58 9.63
N ALA A 160 3.39 -31.23 9.06
CA ALA A 160 3.48 -30.38 7.87
C ALA A 160 2.71 -30.94 6.66
N ALA A 161 2.49 -32.25 6.56
CA ALA A 161 1.73 -32.86 5.46
C ALA A 161 0.21 -32.61 5.56
N VAL A 162 -0.28 -32.27 6.77
CA VAL A 162 -1.71 -32.09 7.06
C VAL A 162 -2.03 -30.65 7.52
N ASN A 163 -1.01 -29.88 7.89
CA ASN A 163 -1.17 -28.51 8.35
C ASN A 163 -1.73 -27.60 7.24
N THR A 164 -2.92 -27.06 7.49
CA THR A 164 -3.57 -26.08 6.60
C THR A 164 -3.54 -24.66 7.17
N GLY A 165 -3.14 -24.50 8.43
CA GLY A 165 -3.06 -23.22 9.15
C GLY A 165 -1.67 -22.58 9.08
N LYS A 166 -1.28 -21.86 10.15
CA LYS A 166 -0.01 -21.11 10.20
C LYS A 166 1.21 -21.99 9.89
N GLY A 167 2.10 -21.48 9.06
CA GLY A 167 3.33 -22.14 8.61
C GLY A 167 3.16 -23.02 7.35
N SER A 168 1.93 -23.37 6.97
CA SER A 168 1.65 -24.12 5.74
C SER A 168 1.97 -23.31 4.47
N GLU A 169 2.16 -23.99 3.34
CA GLU A 169 2.30 -23.32 2.03
C GLU A 169 1.06 -22.49 1.67
N ARG A 170 -0.13 -22.92 2.09
CA ARG A 170 -1.37 -22.15 1.95
C ARG A 170 -1.29 -20.83 2.72
N HIS A 171 -0.78 -20.87 3.95
CA HIS A 171 -0.59 -19.66 4.76
C HIS A 171 0.43 -18.71 4.12
N LYS A 172 1.58 -19.21 3.65
CA LYS A 172 2.57 -18.38 2.95
C LYS A 172 1.99 -17.72 1.70
N ALA A 173 1.21 -18.45 0.89
CA ALA A 173 0.53 -17.89 -0.28
C ALA A 173 -0.48 -16.80 0.10
N ALA A 174 -1.24 -16.99 1.19
CA ALA A 174 -2.19 -15.99 1.68
C ALA A 174 -1.48 -14.73 2.21
N VAL A 175 -0.34 -14.89 2.91
CA VAL A 175 0.51 -13.78 3.34
C VAL A 175 1.03 -12.99 2.13
N ILE A 176 1.51 -13.66 1.07
CA ILE A 176 1.91 -12.97 -0.16
C ILE A 176 0.75 -12.17 -0.75
N GLY A 177 -0.45 -12.75 -0.82
CA GLY A 177 -1.64 -12.05 -1.29
C GLY A 177 -1.95 -10.79 -0.49
N ASP A 178 -1.89 -10.85 0.84
CA ASP A 178 -2.10 -9.69 1.71
C ASP A 178 -1.03 -8.62 1.52
N THR A 179 0.25 -8.99 1.41
CA THR A 179 1.33 -8.02 1.15
C THR A 179 1.20 -7.30 -0.20
N VAL A 180 0.61 -7.95 -1.21
CA VAL A 180 0.24 -7.31 -2.48
C VAL A 180 -0.99 -6.41 -2.30
N GLY A 181 -1.91 -6.80 -1.42
CA GLY A 181 -3.13 -6.08 -1.09
C GLY A 181 -2.95 -4.84 -0.20
N ASP A 182 -1.88 -4.76 0.60
CA ASP A 182 -1.65 -3.64 1.52
C ASP A 182 -1.55 -2.27 0.80
N PRO A 183 -0.75 -2.11 -0.27
CA PRO A 183 -0.76 -0.87 -1.04
C PRO A 183 -2.11 -0.57 -1.71
N PHE A 184 -2.90 -1.60 -2.02
CA PHE A 184 -4.21 -1.46 -2.66
C PHE A 184 -5.25 -0.89 -1.67
N LYS A 185 -5.42 -1.52 -0.50
CA LYS A 185 -6.46 -1.15 0.47
C LYS A 185 -6.07 0.00 1.39
N ASP A 186 -4.79 0.21 1.69
CA ASP A 186 -4.36 1.20 2.69
C ASP A 186 -3.76 2.46 2.08
N THR A 187 -3.33 2.42 0.82
CA THR A 187 -2.71 3.57 0.15
C THR A 187 -3.51 4.02 -1.07
N ALA A 188 -3.49 3.25 -2.15
CA ALA A 188 -4.02 3.69 -3.44
C ALA A 188 -5.55 3.78 -3.45
N GLY A 189 -6.25 2.75 -2.99
CA GLY A 189 -7.72 2.67 -3.00
C GLY A 189 -8.39 3.86 -2.28
N PRO A 190 -8.11 4.08 -0.99
CA PRO A 190 -8.68 5.22 -0.24
C PRO A 190 -8.27 6.58 -0.80
N SER A 191 -7.05 6.72 -1.31
CA SER A 191 -6.53 7.98 -1.84
C SER A 191 -7.21 8.42 -3.13
N LEU A 192 -7.74 7.49 -3.95
CA LEU A 192 -8.49 7.85 -5.16
C LEU A 192 -9.76 8.64 -4.87
N ASN A 193 -10.44 8.37 -3.74
CA ASN A 193 -11.59 9.17 -3.33
C ASN A 193 -11.20 10.63 -3.03
N ILE A 194 -10.02 10.82 -2.43
CA ILE A 194 -9.46 12.15 -2.14
C ILE A 194 -9.05 12.83 -3.45
N LEU A 195 -8.39 12.11 -4.36
CA LEU A 195 -8.00 12.61 -5.69
C LEU A 195 -9.21 13.22 -6.43
N ILE A 196 -10.31 12.46 -6.53
CA ILE A 196 -11.53 12.90 -7.23
C ILE A 196 -12.11 14.17 -6.60
N LYS A 197 -12.25 14.19 -5.27
CA LYS A 197 -12.81 15.34 -4.56
C LYS A 197 -11.91 16.57 -4.66
N LEU A 198 -10.60 16.39 -4.51
CA LEU A 198 -9.63 17.47 -4.60
C LEU A 198 -9.63 18.09 -5.99
N MET A 199 -9.56 17.28 -7.05
CA MET A 199 -9.61 17.76 -8.43
C MET A 199 -10.91 18.53 -8.72
N THR A 200 -12.05 18.03 -8.21
CA THR A 200 -13.34 18.71 -8.36
C THR A 200 -13.36 20.06 -7.65
N ILE A 201 -12.86 20.13 -6.41
CA ILE A 201 -12.79 21.39 -5.65
C ILE A 201 -11.87 22.39 -6.35
N VAL A 202 -10.69 21.97 -6.81
CA VAL A 202 -9.75 22.84 -7.53
C VAL A 202 -10.39 23.39 -8.80
N ALA A 203 -11.07 22.54 -9.58
CA ALA A 203 -11.80 22.95 -10.77
C ALA A 203 -12.88 24.01 -10.48
N VAL A 204 -13.64 23.84 -9.39
CA VAL A 204 -14.65 24.82 -8.96
C VAL A 204 -14.02 26.13 -8.53
N VAL A 205 -12.88 26.10 -7.81
CA VAL A 205 -12.17 27.31 -7.37
C VAL A 205 -11.64 28.12 -8.54
N ILE A 206 -11.13 27.48 -9.60
CA ILE A 206 -10.61 28.17 -10.79
C ILE A 206 -11.70 28.56 -11.78
N ALA A 207 -12.92 28.02 -11.68
CA ALA A 207 -14.01 28.25 -12.63
C ALA A 207 -14.27 29.73 -12.95
N PRO A 208 -14.32 30.68 -11.97
CA PRO A 208 -14.53 32.10 -12.27
C PRO A 208 -13.40 32.78 -13.05
N LEU A 209 -12.21 32.16 -13.11
CA LEU A 209 -11.05 32.66 -13.84
C LEU A 209 -11.04 32.20 -15.31
N ILE A 210 -11.60 31.01 -15.57
CA ILE A 210 -11.61 30.38 -16.90
C ILE A 210 -12.94 30.56 -17.65
N ALA A 211 -14.02 30.91 -16.94
CA ALA A 211 -15.35 31.13 -17.52
C ALA A 211 -15.61 32.59 -17.93
N ARG A 212 -14.54 33.39 -18.11
CA ARG A 212 -14.62 34.78 -18.58
C ARG A 212 -14.42 34.87 -20.08
#